data_AF-A0A485P450-F1
#
_entry.id   AF-A0A485P450-F1
#
_cell.length_a   1.000
_cell.length_b   1.000
_cell.length_c   1.000
_cell.angle_alpha   90.00
_cell.angle_beta   90.00
_cell.angle_gamma   90.00
#
_symmetry.space_group_name_H-M   'P 1'
#
loop_
_entity.id
_entity.type
_entity.pdbx_description
1 polymer ?
#
loop_
_entity_poly.entity_id
_entity_poly.type
_entity_poly.pdbx_seq_one_letter_code
_entity_poly.pdbx_strand_id
1 'polypeptide(L)' 'GLIHHKTVSVELVADDKGVVVAVKEKSSQQKPATSSLWPITKKTAQGTLSSI' A
#
# COMPACT_ATOMS: atom_id res chain seq x y z
N GLY A 1 10.36 -3.57 -1.55
CA GLY A 1 10.78 -4.06 -2.88
C GLY A 1 11.11 -2.90 -3.81
N LEU A 2 12.38 -2.51 -3.90
CA LEU A 2 12.80 -1.37 -4.73
C LEU A 2 13.15 -1.78 -6.17
N ILE A 3 13.63 -3.01 -6.35
CA ILE A 3 14.13 -3.54 -7.62
C ILE A 3 12.99 -4.09 -8.49
N HIS A 4 11.93 -4.60 -7.85
CA HIS A 4 10.78 -5.12 -8.57
C HIS A 4 9.99 -3.99 -9.25
N HIS A 5 9.58 -4.28 -10.48
CA HIS A 5 8.80 -3.38 -11.32
C HIS A 5 7.37 -3.16 -10.76
N LYS A 6 6.82 -4.14 -10.03
CA LYS A 6 5.58 -4.00 -9.25
C LYS A 6 5.85 -4.47 -7.82
N THR A 7 5.47 -3.65 -6.86
CA THR A 7 5.65 -3.94 -5.43
C THR A 7 4.38 -3.60 -4.70
N VAL A 8 3.98 -4.50 -3.80
CA VAL A 8 2.93 -4.25 -2.81
C VAL A 8 3.60 -4.28 -1.45
N SER A 9 3.41 -3.22 -0.67
CA SER A 9 3.82 -3.13 0.73
C SER A 9 2.57 -3.02 1.58
N VAL A 10 2.54 -3.73 2.70
CA VAL A 10 1.44 -3.69 3.66
C VAL A 10 2.03 -3.28 4.99
N GLU A 11 1.52 -2.19 5.56
CA GLU A 11 1.98 -1.63 6.82
C GLU A 11 0.80 -1.45 7.78
N LEU A 12 1.03 -1.73 9.05
CA LEU A 12 0.04 -1.54 10.09
C LEU A 12 0.08 -0.09 10.56
N VAL A 13 -1.08 0.53 10.72
CA VAL A 13 -1.17 1.87 11.31
C VAL A 13 -0.94 1.77 12.81
N ALA A 14 -0.09 2.64 13.36
CA ALA A 14 0.29 2.65 14.77
C ALA A 14 -0.90 2.66 15.76
N ASP A 15 -2.06 3.16 15.35
CA ASP A 15 -3.29 3.21 16.16
C ASP A 15 -4.11 1.90 16.18
N ASP A 16 -3.61 0.80 15.62
CA ASP A 16 -4.24 -0.54 15.60
C ASP A 16 -5.63 -0.58 14.90
N LYS A 17 -5.96 0.48 14.15
CA LYS A 17 -7.28 0.72 13.55
C LYS A 17 -7.30 0.60 12.02
N GLY A 18 -6.18 0.25 11.40
CA GLY A 18 -6.12 0.21 9.95
C GLY A 18 -4.85 -0.40 9.40
N VAL A 19 -4.97 -0.77 8.12
CA VAL A 19 -3.87 -1.28 7.30
C VAL A 19 -3.71 -0.32 6.15
N VAL A 20 -2.46 0.06 5.90
CA VAL A 20 -2.09 0.87 4.75
C VAL A 20 -1.45 -0.06 3.73
N VAL A 21 -2.05 -0.10 2.54
CA VAL A 21 -1.49 -0.85 1.41
C VAL A 21 -0.85 0.17 0.48
N ALA A 22 0.43 0.00 0.18
CA ALA A 22 1.16 0.79 -0.79
C ALA A 22 1.37 -0.05 -2.05
N VAL A 23 0.93 0.43 -3.20
CA VAL A 23 1.21 -0.22 -4.48
C VAL A 23 2.07 0.72 -5.32
N LYS A 24 3.19 0.18 -5.82
CA LYS A 24 4.06 0.89 -6.75
C LYS A 24 3.40 0.96 -8.12
N GLU A 25 3.12 2.18 -8.58
CA GLU A 25 2.55 2.47 -9.88
C GLU A 25 3.62 2.30 -10.98
N LYS A 26 3.28 1.55 -12.03
CA LYS A 26 4.18 1.23 -13.16
C LYS A 26 4.62 2.48 -13.93
N SER A 27 3.69 3.39 -14.18
CA SER A 27 3.88 4.64 -14.94
C SER A 27 4.80 5.63 -14.20
N SER A 28 4.74 5.65 -12.87
CA SER A 28 5.43 6.64 -12.04
C SER A 28 6.75 6.14 -11.45
N GLN A 29 7.31 5.03 -11.95
CA GLN A 29 8.49 4.39 -11.38
C GLN A 29 9.74 5.30 -11.33
N GLN A 30 9.90 6.25 -12.24
CA GLN A 30 10.99 7.24 -12.24
C GLN A 30 10.80 8.37 -11.20
N LYS A 31 9.64 8.45 -10.54
CA LYS A 31 9.31 9.47 -9.54
C LYS A 31 9.01 8.77 -8.20
N PRO A 32 10.05 8.37 -7.43
CA PRO A 32 9.88 7.54 -6.25
C PRO A 32 8.91 8.14 -5.23
N ALA A 33 9.00 9.46 -5.01
CA ALA A 33 8.18 10.19 -4.06
C ALA A 33 6.67 10.16 -4.37
N THR A 34 6.28 9.98 -5.64
CA THR A 34 4.88 9.93 -6.07
C THR A 34 4.46 8.57 -6.64
N SER A 35 5.39 7.61 -6.72
CA SER A 35 5.14 6.29 -7.33
C SER A 35 4.31 5.35 -6.44
N SER A 36 4.15 5.68 -5.16
CA SER A 36 3.35 4.90 -4.22
C SER A 36 1.95 5.48 -4.13
N LEU A 37 0.95 4.72 -4.57
CA LEU A 37 -0.44 4.98 -4.25
C LEU A 37 -0.76 4.38 -2.89
N TRP A 38 -1.39 5.19 -2.03
CA TRP A 38 -1.72 4.85 -0.66
C TRP A 38 -3.25 4.82 -0.44
N PRO A 39 -3.96 3.71 -0.77
CA PRO A 39 -5.30 3.49 -0.24
C PRO A 39 -5.26 3.29 1.28
N ILE A 40 -5.65 4.31 2.02
CA ILE A 40 -5.90 4.19 3.47
C ILE A 40 -7.26 3.53 3.65
N THR A 41 -7.28 2.26 4.04
CA THR A 41 -8.53 1.52 4.28
C THR A 41 -8.80 1.44 5.78
N LYS A 42 -9.76 2.22 6.27
CA LYS A 42 -10.26 2.17 7.67
C LYS A 42 -11.27 1.04 7.87
N LYS A 43 -10.90 -0.20 7.51
CA LYS A 43 -11.70 -1.40 7.79
C LYS A 43 -10.95 -2.28 8.78
N THR A 44 -11.67 -3.13 9.51
CA THR A 44 -11.05 -4.16 10.35
C THR A 44 -10.11 -5.02 9.52
N ALA A 45 -9.11 -5.64 10.15
CA ALA A 45 -8.11 -6.46 9.45
C ALA A 45 -8.73 -7.47 8.46
N GLN A 46 -9.83 -8.12 8.85
CA GLN A 46 -10.58 -9.04 7.98
C GLN A 46 -11.21 -8.34 6.77
N GLY A 47 -11.82 -7.16 6.96
CA GLY A 47 -12.43 -6.39 5.87
C GLY A 47 -11.41 -5.83 4.87
N THR A 48 -10.16 -5.64 5.30
CA THR A 48 -9.05 -5.31 4.39
C THR A 48 -8.58 -6.54 3.62
N LEU A 49 -8.38 -7.69 4.29
CA LEU A 49 -7.98 -8.93 3.63
C LEU A 49 -8.98 -9.43 2.59
N SER A 50 -10.28 -9.21 2.80
CA SER A 50 -11.31 -9.53 1.81
C SER A 50 -11.39 -8.55 0.65
N SER A 51 -10.64 -7.44 0.68
CA SER A 51 -10.66 -6.36 -0.32
C SER A 51 -9.38 -6.27 -1.16
N ILE A 52 -8.37 -7.07 -0.82
CA ILE A 52 -7.13 -7.25 -1.58
C ILE A 52 -7.37 -8.34 -2.63
#